data_AF-C5KVE3-F1
#
_entry.id   AF-C5KVE3-F1
#
_cell.length_a   1.000
_cell.length_b   1.000
_cell.length_c   1.000
_cell.angle_alpha   90.00
_cell.angle_beta   90.00
_cell.angle_gamma   90.00
#
_symmetry.space_group_name_H-M   'P 1'
#
loop_
_entity.id
_entity.type
_entity.pdbx_description
1 polymer ?
#
loop_
_entity_poly.entity_id
_entity_poly.type
_entity_poly.pdbx_seq_one_letter_code
_entity_poly.pdbx_strand_id
1 'polypeptide(L)'
;MHCDFQDDPFGILPPLNQMHHSLPLRSIYPAVVDSEATYTNYTQKFQGTLDYICFTQNSLRGLAVSNTYSYEELSAETALPSPTQPSDHILTVGVFAYT
;
A
#
# COMPACT_ATOMS: atom_id res chain seq x y z
N MET A 1 -4.15 -6.71 15.44
CA MET A 1 -2.68 -6.91 15.39
C MET A 1 -2.43 -8.03 14.38
N HIS A 2 -1.55 -7.82 13.40
CA HIS A 2 -1.36 -8.77 12.29
C HIS A 2 -0.72 -10.08 12.79
N CYS A 3 -1.06 -11.23 12.19
CA CYS A 3 -0.53 -12.53 12.61
C CYS A 3 0.98 -12.67 12.40
N ASP A 4 1.54 -11.93 11.45
CA ASP A 4 2.97 -11.98 11.12
C ASP A 4 3.87 -11.54 12.29
N PHE A 5 3.35 -10.76 13.24
CA PHE A 5 4.09 -10.38 14.44
C PHE A 5 4.13 -11.47 15.52
N GLN A 6 3.43 -12.59 15.31
CA GLN A 6 3.43 -13.72 16.24
C GLN A 6 4.61 -14.68 16.00
N ASP A 7 5.17 -14.67 14.80
CA ASP A 7 6.31 -15.50 14.40
C ASP A 7 7.54 -14.62 14.17
N ASP A 8 8.45 -14.58 15.17
CA ASP A 8 9.73 -13.87 15.10
C ASP A 8 10.89 -14.88 15.08
N PRO A 9 11.12 -15.57 13.95
CA PRO A 9 12.10 -16.66 13.86
C PRO A 9 13.54 -16.21 14.13
N PHE A 10 13.82 -14.90 14.04
CA PHE A 10 15.14 -14.32 14.21
C PHE A 10 15.29 -13.53 15.51
N GLY A 11 14.23 -13.39 16.31
CA GLY A 11 14.26 -12.65 17.58
C GLY A 11 14.60 -11.17 17.40
N ILE A 12 14.24 -10.57 16.26
CA ILE A 12 14.59 -9.17 15.94
C ILE A 12 13.53 -8.18 16.39
N LEU A 13 12.32 -8.64 16.71
CA LEU A 13 11.23 -7.78 17.12
C LEU A 13 11.35 -7.45 18.61
N PRO A 14 11.16 -6.17 19.00
CA PRO A 14 10.98 -5.85 20.40
C PRO A 14 9.66 -6.45 20.91
N PRO A 15 9.46 -6.53 22.23
CA PRO A 15 8.19 -6.94 22.81
C PRO A 15 7.00 -6.21 22.17
N LEU A 16 5.94 -6.94 21.82
CA LEU A 16 4.80 -6.38 21.05
C LEU A 16 4.13 -5.18 21.74
N ASN A 17 4.17 -5.13 23.08
CA ASN A 17 3.67 -3.98 23.85
C ASN A 17 4.53 -2.72 23.74
N GLN A 18 5.75 -2.85 23.23
CA GLN A 18 6.69 -1.74 22.96
C GLN A 18 6.64 -1.28 21.51
N MET A 19 6.00 -2.05 20.61
CA MET A 19 5.81 -1.65 19.21
C MET A 19 4.65 -0.65 19.06
N HIS A 20 4.91 0.60 19.40
CA HIS A 20 3.99 1.70 19.18
C HIS A 20 4.73 2.98 18.74
N HIS A 21 4.01 3.85 18.04
CA HIS A 21 4.47 5.19 17.69
C HIS A 21 3.32 6.19 17.85
N SER A 22 3.65 7.47 18.03
CA SER A 22 2.66 8.55 18.18
C SER A 22 2.34 9.29 16.88
N LEU A 23 2.91 8.86 15.74
CA LEU A 23 2.62 9.46 14.44
C LEU A 23 1.18 9.15 14.02
N PRO A 24 0.32 10.15 13.75
CA PRO A 24 -1.06 9.94 13.33
C PRO A 24 -1.13 9.69 11.81
N LEU A 25 -0.46 8.61 11.38
CA LEU A 25 -0.35 8.25 9.97
C LEU A 25 -1.62 7.59 9.46
N ARG A 26 -2.00 7.93 8.22
CA ARG A 26 -3.05 7.25 7.45
C ARG A 26 -2.54 6.96 6.04
N SER A 27 -2.88 5.80 5.48
CA SER A 27 -2.63 5.48 4.07
C SER A 27 -3.55 6.31 3.15
N ILE A 28 -3.05 6.74 1.99
CA ILE A 28 -3.78 7.58 1.04
C ILE A 28 -5.04 6.92 0.47
N TYR A 29 -4.99 5.63 0.14
CA TYR A 29 -6.12 4.91 -0.46
C TYR A 29 -7.35 4.89 0.47
N PRO A 30 -7.27 4.37 1.71
CA PRO A 30 -8.41 4.41 2.63
C PRO A 30 -8.74 5.83 3.11
N ALA A 31 -7.89 6.83 2.86
CA ALA A 31 -8.23 8.22 3.14
C ALA A 31 -9.09 8.88 2.04
N VAL A 32 -9.04 8.38 0.81
CA VAL A 32 -9.72 8.97 -0.35
C VAL A 32 -10.84 8.07 -0.89
N VAL A 33 -10.66 6.75 -0.88
CA VAL A 33 -11.58 5.75 -1.49
C VAL A 33 -12.03 4.66 -0.51
N ASP A 34 -11.84 4.86 0.80
CA ASP A 34 -12.34 4.02 1.91
C ASP A 34 -11.92 2.54 1.91
N SER A 35 -10.96 2.17 1.06
CA SER A 35 -10.35 0.84 1.00
C SER A 35 -8.90 0.95 0.54
N GLU A 36 -8.06 -0.04 0.89
CA GLU A 36 -6.73 -0.14 0.28
C GLU A 36 -6.84 -0.59 -1.18
N ALA A 37 -5.83 -0.31 -1.99
CA ALA A 37 -5.73 -0.89 -3.32
C ALA A 37 -5.77 -2.42 -3.25
N THR A 38 -6.31 -3.07 -4.28
CA THR A 38 -6.27 -4.54 -4.38
C THR A 38 -4.86 -5.04 -4.69
N TYR A 39 -4.15 -4.33 -5.57
CA TYR A 39 -2.80 -4.66 -6.00
C TYR A 39 -1.96 -3.39 -6.11
N THR A 40 -0.76 -3.44 -5.55
CA THR A 40 0.32 -2.50 -5.87
C THR A 40 1.56 -3.23 -6.38
N ASN A 41 1.64 -4.55 -6.18
CA ASN A 41 2.55 -5.46 -6.86
C ASN A 41 1.73 -6.56 -7.55
N TYR A 42 2.08 -6.89 -8.79
CA TYR A 42 1.38 -7.91 -9.58
C TYR A 42 2.36 -8.78 -10.34
N THR A 43 2.83 -9.87 -9.73
CA THR A 43 3.67 -10.88 -10.37
C THR A 43 2.92 -12.20 -10.53
N GLN A 44 3.53 -13.17 -11.21
CA GLN A 44 2.94 -14.51 -11.34
C GLN A 44 2.85 -15.26 -10.01
N LYS A 45 3.76 -15.00 -9.07
CA LYS A 45 3.86 -15.72 -7.79
C LYS A 45 3.20 -14.98 -6.63
N PHE A 46 3.07 -13.67 -6.74
CA PHE A 46 2.52 -12.82 -5.70
C PHE A 46 1.77 -11.65 -6.30
N GLN A 47 0.57 -11.41 -5.80
CA GLN A 47 -0.28 -10.29 -6.18
C GLN A 47 -0.88 -9.73 -4.90
N GLY A 48 -0.70 -8.43 -4.66
CA GLY A 48 -1.22 -7.81 -3.46
C GLY A 48 -0.72 -6.40 -3.26
N THR A 49 -1.12 -5.82 -2.14
CA THR A 49 -0.78 -4.45 -1.76
C THR A 49 0.39 -4.43 -0.81
N LEU A 50 1.49 -3.83 -1.28
CA LEU A 50 2.77 -3.70 -0.59
C LEU A 50 3.20 -2.24 -0.45
N ASP A 51 2.61 -1.33 -1.25
CA ASP A 51 3.05 0.05 -1.38
C ASP A 51 2.02 1.00 -0.78
N TYR A 52 2.50 1.91 0.07
CA TYR A 52 1.64 2.84 0.80
C TYR A 52 2.25 4.25 0.78
N ILE A 53 1.41 5.26 0.56
CA ILE A 53 1.75 6.65 0.88
C ILE A 53 1.07 7.00 2.20
N CYS A 54 1.84 6.93 3.28
CA CYS A 54 1.39 7.30 4.62
C CYS A 54 1.60 8.79 4.85
N PHE A 55 0.58 9.49 5.36
CA PHE A 55 0.65 10.93 5.64
C PHE A 55 0.02 11.28 6.99
N THR A 56 0.42 12.41 7.56
CA THR A 56 -0.10 12.94 8.83
C THR A 56 -1.46 13.59 8.61
N GLN A 57 -2.54 12.91 8.99
CA GLN A 57 -3.92 13.40 8.83
C GLN A 57 -4.19 14.73 9.55
N ASN A 58 -3.40 15.08 10.57
CA ASN A 58 -3.58 16.30 11.35
C ASN A 58 -3.14 17.58 10.60
N SER A 59 -2.32 17.46 9.56
CA SER A 59 -1.75 18.60 8.83
C SER A 59 -1.95 18.52 7.31
N LEU A 60 -2.29 17.34 6.80
CA LEU A 60 -2.51 17.09 5.39
C LEU A 60 -3.85 16.38 5.20
N ARG A 61 -4.55 16.75 4.13
CA ARG A 61 -5.76 16.08 3.64
C ARG A 61 -5.48 15.48 2.26
N GLY A 62 -5.74 14.19 2.11
CA GLY A 62 -5.80 13.54 0.81
C GLY A 62 -6.98 14.06 -0.01
N LEU A 63 -6.73 14.53 -1.22
CA LEU A 63 -7.74 15.06 -2.13
C LEU A 63 -8.09 14.06 -3.23
N ALA A 64 -7.09 13.37 -3.75
CA ALA A 64 -7.22 12.39 -4.81
C ALA A 64 -6.09 11.35 -4.71
N VAL A 65 -6.35 10.17 -5.28
CA VAL A 65 -5.35 9.11 -5.48
C VAL A 65 -5.51 8.57 -6.90
N SER A 66 -4.43 8.12 -7.52
CA SER A 66 -4.46 7.42 -8.80
C SER A 66 -5.42 6.21 -8.73
N ASN A 67 -6.12 5.93 -9.82
CA ASN A 67 -6.98 4.76 -9.90
C ASN A 67 -6.16 3.47 -9.76
N THR A 68 -6.75 2.46 -9.13
CA THR A 68 -6.25 1.09 -9.18
C THR A 68 -6.60 0.44 -10.51
N TYR A 69 -5.80 -0.52 -10.95
CA TYR A 69 -6.16 -1.37 -12.07
C TYR A 69 -7.20 -2.42 -11.64
N SER A 70 -8.15 -2.73 -12.52
CA SER A 70 -9.05 -3.86 -12.36
C SER A 70 -8.33 -5.19 -12.63
N TYR A 71 -8.91 -6.30 -12.18
CA TYR A 71 -8.38 -7.62 -12.52
C TYR A 71 -8.39 -7.82 -14.04
N GLU A 72 -9.44 -7.39 -14.73
CA GLU A 72 -9.58 -7.52 -16.18
C GLU A 72 -8.46 -6.78 -16.92
N GLU A 73 -8.12 -5.56 -16.47
CA GLU A 73 -7.04 -4.76 -17.05
C GLU A 73 -5.67 -5.43 -16.89
N LEU A 74 -5.39 -6.04 -15.73
CA LEU A 74 -4.12 -6.72 -15.48
C LEU A 74 -4.08 -8.14 -16.05
N SER A 75 -5.22 -8.82 -16.16
CA SER A 75 -5.32 -10.20 -16.66
C SER A 75 -5.00 -10.35 -18.14
N ALA A 76 -4.98 -9.25 -18.89
CA ALA A 76 -4.47 -9.21 -20.25
C ALA A 76 -2.96 -9.55 -20.31
N GLU A 77 -2.24 -9.28 -19.21
CA GLU A 77 -0.85 -9.66 -19.01
C GLU A 77 -0.77 -10.83 -18.03
N THR A 78 0.21 -11.72 -18.19
CA THR A 78 0.39 -12.83 -17.21
C THR A 78 0.84 -12.30 -15.84
N ALA A 79 1.64 -11.25 -15.86
CA ALA A 79 2.24 -10.57 -14.71
C ALA A 79 2.83 -9.24 -15.18
N LEU A 80 3.16 -8.38 -14.24
CA LEU A 80 4.05 -7.25 -14.46
C LEU A 80 5.51 -7.64 -14.13
N PRO A 81 6.52 -7.00 -14.76
CA PRO A 81 6.42 -5.99 -15.81
C PRO A 81 5.89 -6.56 -17.14
N SER A 82 5.42 -5.68 -18.03
CA SER A 82 4.90 -5.99 -19.36
C SER A 82 5.52 -5.06 -20.42
N PRO A 83 5.27 -5.27 -21.73
CA PRO A 83 5.77 -4.37 -22.78
C PRO A 83 5.34 -2.90 -22.61
N THR A 84 4.23 -2.64 -21.92
CA THR A 84 3.69 -1.30 -21.67
C THR A 84 3.94 -0.78 -20.25
N GLN A 85 4.37 -1.65 -19.34
CA GLN A 85 4.59 -1.31 -17.94
C GLN A 85 5.93 -1.85 -17.43
N PRO A 86 6.92 -0.97 -17.14
CA PRO A 86 8.31 -1.38 -16.94
C PRO A 86 8.64 -1.92 -15.55
N SER A 87 7.69 -1.92 -14.62
CA SER A 87 7.86 -2.41 -13.25
C SER A 87 6.77 -3.43 -12.92
N ASP A 88 7.09 -4.36 -12.03
CA ASP A 88 6.16 -5.27 -11.37
C ASP A 88 5.25 -4.58 -10.33
N HIS A 89 5.57 -3.33 -9.98
CA HIS A 89 4.75 -2.48 -9.12
C HIS A 89 3.89 -1.50 -9.94
N ILE A 90 2.73 -1.17 -9.38
CA ILE A 90 1.79 -0.17 -9.86
C ILE A 90 2.09 1.16 -9.17
N LEU A 91 2.31 2.21 -9.96
CA LEU A 91 2.57 3.55 -9.44
C LEU A 91 1.37 4.07 -8.67
N THR A 92 1.59 4.47 -7.41
CA THR A 92 0.61 5.18 -6.61
C THR A 92 0.94 6.68 -6.60
N VAL A 93 -0.04 7.52 -6.96
CA VAL A 93 0.09 8.98 -6.92
C VAL A 93 -1.00 9.55 -6.03
N GLY A 94 -0.63 10.40 -5.07
CA GLY A 94 -1.55 11.12 -4.19
C GLY A 94 -1.50 12.62 -4.40
N VAL A 95 -2.66 13.28 -4.29
CA VAL A 95 -2.77 14.74 -4.25
C VAL A 95 -3.15 15.16 -2.83
N PHE A 96 -2.41 16.10 -2.27
CA PHE A 96 -2.56 16.55 -0.90
C PHE A 96 -2.76 18.06 -0.83
N ALA A 97 -3.49 18.51 0.19
CA ALA A 97 -3.52 19.91 0.61
C ALA A 97 -3.18 20.00 2.10
N TYR A 98 -2.55 21.11 2.49
CA TYR A 98 -2.41 21.46 3.90
C TYR A 98 -3.77 21.81 4.49
N THR A 99 -3.98 21.42 5.74
CA THR A 99 -5.16 21.74 6.55
C THR A 99 -4.85 22.79 7.60
#